data_AF-A0A349GYW7-F1
#
_entry.id   AF-A0A349GYW7-F1
#
_cell.length_a   1.000
_cell.length_b   1.000
_cell.length_c   1.000
_cell.angle_alpha   90.00
_cell.angle_beta   90.00
_cell.angle_gamma   90.00
#
_symmetry.space_group_name_H-M   'P 1'
#
loop_
_entity.id
_entity.type
_entity.pdbx_description
1 polymer ?
#
loop_
_entity_poly.entity_id
_entity_poly.type
_entity_poly.pdbx_seq_one_letter_code
_entity_poly.pdbx_strand_id
1 'polypeptide(L)'
;TYTGATTINGGTLALGANNVPANTTAMSIGSATLDVATFTDTVGTLDVRGTSTINVGDGAALAFANSSGIDWTGGTLALTGTFVRGSSLRFGTTSSGLTSTQLALISMSGWKTFTLDSNGYLTAVEAVPPAVLNVTSTNQNGTYSYSAVIEVTVQFSEAVSVSGTPRLTLETGTTDRTVDYTSGSGSDTLTFRYTVQLGDLSADLDYTGTGALALNGGTIRDAEENDATLTLPTPGAAGSLGANKALVIFAGTNPSVFRFR
;
A
#
# COMPACT_ATOMS: atom_id res chain seq x y z
N THR A 1 -47.09 5.72 -11.08
CA THR A 1 -45.83 6.03 -10.38
C THR A 1 -45.56 4.89 -9.42
N TYR A 2 -44.43 4.20 -9.56
CA TYR A 2 -44.05 3.16 -8.60
C TYR A 2 -43.71 3.82 -7.25
N THR A 3 -44.26 3.29 -6.16
CA THR A 3 -43.98 3.74 -4.80
C THR A 3 -43.53 2.54 -3.98
N GLY A 4 -42.34 2.60 -3.41
CA GLY A 4 -41.74 1.48 -2.68
C GLY A 4 -40.23 1.44 -2.84
N ALA A 5 -39.57 0.53 -2.14
CA ALA A 5 -38.14 0.27 -2.30
C ALA A 5 -37.90 -0.67 -3.50
N THR A 6 -36.89 -0.36 -4.32
CA THR A 6 -36.43 -1.25 -5.37
C THR A 6 -35.42 -2.23 -4.78
N THR A 7 -35.77 -3.52 -4.77
CA THR A 7 -34.90 -4.59 -4.27
C THR A 7 -34.30 -5.40 -5.41
N ILE A 8 -32.97 -5.52 -5.43
CA ILE A 8 -32.21 -6.30 -6.41
C ILE A 8 -31.63 -7.53 -5.69
N ASN A 9 -32.32 -8.66 -5.75
CA ASN A 9 -31.90 -9.88 -5.03
C ASN A 9 -30.75 -10.63 -5.72
N GLY A 10 -30.60 -10.47 -7.03
CA GLY A 10 -29.58 -11.12 -7.85
C GLY A 10 -29.53 -10.57 -9.27
N GLY A 11 -28.48 -10.92 -10.02
CA GLY A 11 -28.29 -10.47 -11.41
C GLY A 11 -27.87 -9.01 -11.50
N THR A 12 -28.28 -8.34 -12.58
CA THR A 12 -27.91 -6.94 -12.86
C THR A 12 -29.16 -6.11 -13.14
N LEU A 13 -29.31 -5.00 -12.40
CA LEU A 13 -30.24 -3.94 -12.77
C LEU A 13 -29.42 -2.81 -13.42
N ALA A 14 -29.59 -2.63 -14.72
CA ALA A 14 -29.01 -1.49 -15.44
C ALA A 14 -29.98 -0.31 -15.45
N LEU A 15 -29.51 0.86 -15.03
CA LEU A 15 -30.25 2.11 -15.16
C LEU A 15 -30.09 2.68 -16.58
N GLY A 16 -31.08 3.45 -17.00
CA GLY A 16 -31.11 4.07 -18.33
C GLY A 16 -32.19 5.13 -18.43
N ALA A 17 -32.22 5.87 -19.54
CA ALA A 17 -33.08 7.05 -19.71
C ALA A 17 -34.59 6.81 -19.45
N ASN A 18 -35.07 5.58 -19.64
CA ASN A 18 -36.48 5.20 -19.43
C ASN A 18 -36.70 4.39 -18.13
N ASN A 19 -35.66 4.17 -17.32
CA ASN A 19 -35.66 3.32 -16.13
C ASN A 19 -35.31 4.12 -14.87
N VAL A 20 -35.85 5.33 -14.76
CA VAL A 20 -35.62 6.30 -13.69
C VAL A 20 -36.39 5.86 -12.44
N PRO A 21 -35.72 5.41 -11.35
CA PRO A 21 -36.38 5.29 -10.05
C PRO A 21 -36.85 6.68 -9.62
N ALA A 22 -37.95 6.78 -8.87
CA ALA A 22 -38.33 8.09 -8.34
C ALA A 22 -37.23 8.58 -7.38
N ASN A 23 -37.05 9.90 -7.26
CA ASN A 23 -35.96 10.49 -6.46
C ASN A 23 -35.96 10.09 -4.97
N THR A 24 -37.05 9.49 -4.48
CA THR A 24 -37.22 9.01 -3.10
C THR A 24 -37.22 7.48 -2.99
N THR A 25 -37.06 6.75 -4.09
CA THR A 25 -37.06 5.28 -4.10
C THR A 25 -35.81 4.76 -3.42
N ALA A 26 -35.97 4.13 -2.25
CA ALA A 26 -34.88 3.43 -1.59
C ALA A 26 -34.40 2.25 -2.44
N MET A 27 -33.09 2.06 -2.51
CA MET A 27 -32.43 0.98 -3.25
C MET A 27 -31.90 -0.05 -2.25
N SER A 28 -32.26 -1.31 -2.42
CA SER A 28 -31.77 -2.41 -1.58
C SER A 28 -31.10 -3.46 -2.48
N ILE A 29 -29.81 -3.70 -2.29
CA ILE A 29 -29.00 -4.59 -3.13
C ILE A 29 -28.58 -5.81 -2.30
N GLY A 30 -28.95 -7.00 -2.79
CA GLY A 30 -28.48 -8.28 -2.27
C GLY A 30 -27.18 -8.71 -2.93
N SER A 31 -27.03 -9.98 -3.28
CA SER A 31 -25.88 -10.46 -4.07
C SER A 31 -26.07 -10.15 -5.56
N ALA A 32 -26.00 -8.87 -5.92
CA ALA A 32 -26.37 -8.37 -7.24
C ALA A 32 -25.56 -7.14 -7.67
N THR A 33 -25.71 -6.75 -8.94
CA THR A 33 -25.11 -5.55 -9.52
C THR A 33 -26.17 -4.48 -9.81
N LEU A 34 -25.94 -3.26 -9.35
CA LEU A 34 -26.58 -2.05 -9.87
C LEU A 34 -25.61 -1.40 -10.86
N ASP A 35 -25.97 -1.42 -12.13
CA ASP A 35 -25.16 -0.82 -13.19
C ASP A 35 -25.72 0.56 -13.54
N VAL A 36 -24.95 1.61 -13.24
CA VAL A 36 -25.36 2.98 -13.52
C VAL A 36 -24.84 3.49 -14.87
N ALA A 37 -23.94 2.77 -15.55
CA ALA A 37 -23.35 3.19 -16.83
C ALA A 37 -23.01 4.71 -16.86
N THR A 38 -23.60 5.51 -17.74
CA THR A 38 -23.43 6.98 -17.80
C THR A 38 -24.60 7.75 -17.18
N PHE A 39 -25.45 7.09 -16.39
CA PHE A 39 -26.69 7.64 -15.86
C PHE A 39 -26.44 8.44 -14.58
N THR A 40 -27.03 9.64 -14.53
CA THR A 40 -26.94 10.57 -13.39
C THR A 40 -28.33 10.81 -12.85
N ASP A 41 -28.51 10.57 -11.55
CA ASP A 41 -29.82 10.69 -10.91
C ASP A 41 -29.71 10.81 -9.39
N THR A 42 -30.82 11.14 -8.75
CA THR A 42 -31.00 11.06 -7.31
C THR A 42 -31.95 9.91 -6.99
N VAL A 43 -31.64 9.14 -5.97
CA VAL A 43 -32.50 8.07 -5.44
C VAL A 43 -32.61 8.19 -3.91
N GLY A 44 -33.42 7.34 -3.30
CA GLY A 44 -33.54 7.24 -1.85
C GLY A 44 -32.28 6.68 -1.18
N THR A 45 -32.44 6.09 0.00
CA THR A 45 -31.31 5.49 0.74
C THR A 45 -30.80 4.23 0.05
N LEU A 46 -29.54 3.87 0.32
CA LEU A 46 -28.94 2.60 -0.08
C LEU A 46 -28.90 1.63 1.11
N ASP A 47 -29.38 0.42 0.87
CA ASP A 47 -29.33 -0.73 1.76
C ASP A 47 -28.50 -1.85 1.09
N VAL A 48 -27.42 -2.29 1.76
CA VAL A 48 -26.47 -3.29 1.25
C VAL A 48 -26.62 -4.55 2.10
N ARG A 49 -27.22 -5.61 1.52
CA ARG A 49 -27.66 -6.81 2.24
C ARG A 49 -26.87 -8.07 1.90
N GLY A 50 -25.99 -8.00 0.91
CA GLY A 50 -25.16 -9.12 0.46
C GLY A 50 -23.91 -8.61 -0.25
N THR A 51 -23.23 -9.48 -1.01
CA THR A 51 -22.08 -9.08 -1.84
C THR A 51 -22.58 -8.29 -3.05
N SER A 52 -22.70 -6.99 -2.86
CA SER A 52 -23.27 -6.06 -3.82
C SER A 52 -22.19 -5.44 -4.69
N THR A 53 -22.53 -5.12 -5.94
CA THR A 53 -21.68 -4.34 -6.83
C THR A 53 -22.44 -3.12 -7.33
N ILE A 54 -21.79 -1.95 -7.34
CA ILE A 54 -22.23 -0.81 -8.14
C ILE A 54 -21.20 -0.60 -9.24
N ASN A 55 -21.61 -0.79 -10.50
CA ASN A 55 -20.80 -0.46 -11.65
C ASN A 55 -21.06 0.99 -12.03
N VAL A 56 -20.06 1.86 -11.82
CA VAL A 56 -20.09 3.27 -12.23
C VAL A 56 -19.42 3.43 -13.58
N GLY A 57 -20.03 4.19 -14.50
CA GLY A 57 -19.39 4.53 -15.78
C GLY A 57 -18.96 5.99 -15.85
N ASP A 58 -18.49 6.39 -17.03
CA ASP A 58 -17.89 7.70 -17.27
C ASP A 58 -18.90 8.83 -16.99
N GLY A 59 -18.64 9.58 -15.92
CA GLY A 59 -19.44 10.76 -15.56
C GLY A 59 -20.83 10.49 -14.97
N ALA A 60 -21.18 9.23 -14.67
CA ALA A 60 -22.39 8.91 -13.91
C ALA A 60 -22.27 9.40 -12.47
N ALA A 61 -23.22 10.21 -12.02
CA ALA A 61 -23.36 10.64 -10.64
C ALA A 61 -24.67 10.09 -10.06
N LEU A 62 -24.60 9.02 -9.26
CA LEU A 62 -25.76 8.54 -8.52
C LEU A 62 -25.72 9.13 -7.10
N ALA A 63 -26.72 9.93 -6.77
CA ALA A 63 -26.88 10.55 -5.47
C ALA A 63 -27.93 9.81 -4.64
N PHE A 64 -27.51 9.13 -3.58
CA PHE A 64 -28.38 8.53 -2.58
C PHE A 64 -28.76 9.56 -1.52
N ALA A 65 -29.95 9.40 -0.94
CA ALA A 65 -30.27 10.02 0.33
C ALA A 65 -29.31 9.54 1.45
N ASN A 66 -29.28 10.27 2.57
CA ASN A 66 -28.45 9.90 3.72
C ASN A 66 -28.79 8.46 4.16
N SER A 67 -27.80 7.58 4.13
CA SER A 67 -27.96 6.15 4.43
C SER A 67 -27.30 5.76 5.75
N SER A 68 -26.86 6.71 6.57
CA SER A 68 -26.17 6.45 7.85
C SER A 68 -27.04 5.75 8.89
N GLY A 69 -28.37 5.81 8.73
CA GLY A 69 -29.34 5.10 9.56
C GLY A 69 -29.70 3.71 9.04
N ILE A 70 -29.13 3.27 7.92
CA ILE A 70 -29.39 1.96 7.32
C ILE A 70 -28.28 0.99 7.72
N ASP A 71 -28.66 -0.17 8.24
CA ASP A 71 -27.68 -1.18 8.64
C ASP A 71 -27.16 -1.94 7.41
N TRP A 72 -25.84 -1.92 7.21
CA TRP A 72 -25.16 -2.68 6.14
C TRP A 72 -24.47 -3.94 6.70
N THR A 73 -24.71 -4.30 7.96
CA THR A 73 -24.08 -5.45 8.61
C THR A 73 -24.36 -6.73 7.82
N GLY A 74 -23.29 -7.45 7.46
CA GLY A 74 -23.36 -8.68 6.67
C GLY A 74 -23.34 -8.47 5.15
N GLY A 75 -23.36 -7.22 4.68
CA GLY A 75 -23.16 -6.86 3.27
C GLY A 75 -21.74 -6.39 2.97
N THR A 76 -21.38 -6.40 1.68
CA THR A 76 -20.18 -5.73 1.15
C THR A 76 -20.55 -4.99 -0.13
N LEU A 77 -19.90 -3.85 -0.39
CA LEU A 77 -20.14 -3.05 -1.59
C LEU A 77 -18.85 -2.94 -2.41
N ALA A 78 -18.81 -3.62 -3.55
CA ALA A 78 -17.76 -3.42 -4.54
C ALA A 78 -18.16 -2.30 -5.52
N LEU A 79 -17.24 -1.39 -5.80
CA LEU A 79 -17.36 -0.43 -6.89
C LEU A 79 -16.53 -0.92 -8.08
N THR A 80 -17.08 -0.80 -9.28
CA THR A 80 -16.42 -1.17 -10.54
C THR A 80 -16.63 -0.09 -11.60
N GLY A 81 -15.89 -0.19 -12.71
CA GLY A 81 -15.95 0.78 -13.81
C GLY A 81 -15.12 2.05 -13.54
N THR A 82 -15.50 3.17 -14.15
CA THR A 82 -14.73 4.43 -14.18
C THR A 82 -15.16 5.40 -13.08
N PHE A 83 -14.85 5.05 -11.84
CA PHE A 83 -15.11 5.90 -10.68
C PHE A 83 -14.31 7.21 -10.72
N VAL A 84 -15.03 8.34 -10.70
CA VAL A 84 -14.49 9.69 -10.56
C VAL A 84 -14.68 10.14 -9.11
N ARG A 85 -13.56 10.30 -8.39
CA ARG A 85 -13.58 10.71 -6.98
C ARG A 85 -14.29 12.05 -6.81
N GLY A 86 -15.14 12.14 -5.79
CA GLY A 86 -15.84 13.39 -5.50
C GLY A 86 -16.97 13.72 -6.50
N SER A 87 -17.36 12.81 -7.38
CA SER A 87 -18.41 13.06 -8.37
C SER A 87 -19.28 11.83 -8.70
N SER A 88 -18.72 10.62 -8.72
CA SER A 88 -19.48 9.45 -9.20
C SER A 88 -20.58 8.96 -8.27
N LEU A 89 -20.37 9.04 -6.95
CA LEU A 89 -21.35 8.59 -5.96
C LEU A 89 -21.45 9.62 -4.85
N ARG A 90 -22.68 9.85 -4.38
CA ARG A 90 -22.96 10.76 -3.27
C ARG A 90 -23.94 10.12 -2.30
N PHE A 91 -23.72 10.33 -1.01
CA PHE A 91 -24.60 9.90 0.06
C PHE A 91 -24.98 11.10 0.92
N GLY A 92 -26.26 11.45 0.92
CA GLY A 92 -26.74 12.65 1.59
C GLY A 92 -26.13 13.93 1.02
N THR A 93 -26.03 14.96 1.86
CA THR A 93 -25.52 16.28 1.45
C THR A 93 -24.37 16.78 2.31
N THR A 94 -23.83 15.91 3.18
CA THR A 94 -22.76 16.19 4.13
C THR A 94 -21.87 14.97 4.27
N SER A 95 -20.74 15.11 4.96
CA SER A 95 -19.83 14.00 5.26
C SER A 95 -20.41 12.91 6.17
N SER A 96 -21.65 13.07 6.66
CA SER A 96 -22.35 12.11 7.52
C SER A 96 -23.37 11.24 6.77
N GLY A 97 -23.31 11.21 5.43
CA GLY A 97 -24.19 10.38 4.60
C GLY A 97 -24.03 8.88 4.81
N LEU A 98 -22.87 8.45 5.31
CA LEU A 98 -22.50 7.09 5.70
C LEU A 98 -21.71 7.13 7.01
N THR A 99 -21.77 6.04 7.77
CA THR A 99 -20.94 5.82 8.96
C THR A 99 -19.56 5.25 8.59
N SER A 100 -18.58 5.32 9.50
CA SER A 100 -17.26 4.71 9.31
C SER A 100 -17.36 3.19 9.09
N THR A 101 -18.28 2.50 9.78
CA THR A 101 -18.54 1.08 9.58
C THR A 101 -19.05 0.79 8.17
N GLN A 102 -19.93 1.62 7.62
CA GLN A 102 -20.41 1.45 6.24
C GLN A 102 -19.32 1.75 5.21
N LEU A 103 -18.52 2.81 5.42
CA LEU A 103 -17.40 3.16 4.54
C LEU A 103 -16.36 2.03 4.47
N ALA A 104 -16.11 1.33 5.58
CA ALA A 104 -15.20 0.18 5.62
C ALA A 104 -15.70 -1.05 4.84
N LEU A 105 -16.99 -1.10 4.46
CA LEU A 105 -17.55 -2.16 3.63
C LEU A 105 -17.46 -1.87 2.13
N ILE A 106 -17.01 -0.67 1.75
CA ILE A 106 -16.85 -0.26 0.35
C ILE A 106 -15.44 -0.62 -0.12
N SER A 107 -15.35 -1.23 -1.30
CA SER A 107 -14.07 -1.63 -1.91
C SER A 107 -14.05 -1.29 -3.40
N MET A 108 -12.88 -0.99 -3.94
CA MET A 108 -12.64 -0.89 -5.38
C MET A 108 -11.22 -1.33 -5.68
N SER A 109 -10.97 -1.88 -6.87
CA SER A 109 -9.59 -2.21 -7.27
C SER A 109 -8.71 -0.95 -7.22
N GLY A 110 -7.58 -1.03 -6.51
CA GLY A 110 -6.65 0.10 -6.32
C GLY A 110 -7.04 1.11 -5.23
N TRP A 111 -8.21 0.96 -4.58
CA TRP A 111 -8.67 1.85 -3.51
C TRP A 111 -9.09 1.06 -2.29
N LYS A 112 -8.48 1.37 -1.15
CA LYS A 112 -8.70 0.63 0.10
C LYS A 112 -9.50 1.42 1.14
N THR A 113 -9.46 2.75 1.08
CA THR A 113 -10.12 3.63 2.05
C THR A 113 -11.03 4.64 1.37
N PHE A 114 -12.27 4.71 1.85
CA PHE A 114 -13.26 5.67 1.38
C PHE A 114 -13.69 6.62 2.48
N THR A 115 -13.96 7.86 2.11
CA THR A 115 -14.55 8.89 2.96
C THR A 115 -15.64 9.65 2.20
N LEU A 116 -16.40 10.48 2.90
CA LEU A 116 -17.30 11.45 2.27
C LEU A 116 -16.72 12.87 2.42
N ASP A 117 -16.75 13.63 1.34
CA ASP A 117 -16.41 15.06 1.39
C ASP A 117 -17.50 15.89 2.11
N SER A 118 -17.31 17.19 2.21
CA SER A 118 -18.27 18.10 2.86
C SER A 118 -19.63 18.17 2.18
N ASN A 119 -19.74 17.73 0.92
CA ASN A 119 -20.97 17.69 0.14
C ASN A 119 -21.60 16.30 0.11
N GLY A 120 -20.98 15.30 0.74
CA GLY A 120 -21.42 13.90 0.78
C GLY A 120 -20.95 13.05 -0.39
N TYR A 121 -20.06 13.55 -1.27
CA TYR A 121 -19.51 12.72 -2.33
C TYR A 121 -18.52 11.72 -1.79
N LEU A 122 -18.61 10.50 -2.29
CA LEU A 122 -17.66 9.45 -2.00
C LEU A 122 -16.31 9.82 -2.61
N THR A 123 -15.30 9.85 -1.77
CA THR A 123 -13.91 10.04 -2.17
C THR A 123 -13.13 8.80 -1.77
N ALA A 124 -12.26 8.36 -2.66
CA ALA A 124 -11.23 7.40 -2.28
C ALA A 124 -10.03 8.20 -1.77
N VAL A 125 -9.39 7.72 -0.71
CA VAL A 125 -8.07 8.23 -0.31
C VAL A 125 -7.04 7.37 -1.04
N GLU A 126 -6.11 8.02 -1.74
CA GLU A 126 -4.99 7.30 -2.34
C GLU A 126 -4.04 6.93 -1.23
N ALA A 127 -3.80 5.64 -1.07
CA ALA A 127 -2.73 5.19 -0.23
C ALA A 127 -1.41 5.52 -0.94
N VAL A 128 -0.56 6.30 -0.30
CA VAL A 128 0.81 6.52 -0.77
C VAL A 128 1.56 5.26 -0.38
N PRO A 129 2.13 4.48 -1.32
CA PRO A 129 2.86 3.28 -0.95
C PRO A 129 4.13 3.61 -0.17
N PRO A 130 4.62 2.70 0.71
CA PRO A 130 5.87 2.91 1.42
C PRO A 130 7.03 3.10 0.44
N ALA A 131 7.88 4.10 0.65
CA ALA A 131 9.08 4.31 -0.13
C ALA A 131 10.31 4.32 0.77
N VAL A 132 11.44 3.78 0.28
CA VAL A 132 12.70 3.86 1.01
C VAL A 132 13.16 5.31 1.07
N LEU A 133 13.39 5.81 2.27
CA LEU A 133 13.88 7.16 2.52
C LEU A 133 15.37 7.19 2.85
N ASN A 134 15.85 6.19 3.59
CA ASN A 134 17.17 6.22 4.19
C ASN A 134 17.74 4.82 4.40
N VAL A 135 19.02 4.64 4.13
CA VAL A 135 19.79 3.44 4.48
C VAL A 135 20.94 3.87 5.38
N THR A 136 21.05 3.26 6.54
CA THR A 136 22.13 3.55 7.49
C THR A 136 22.54 2.30 8.25
N SER A 137 23.32 2.45 9.30
CA SER A 137 23.75 1.35 10.15
C SER A 137 23.73 1.78 11.62
N THR A 138 23.37 0.85 12.51
CA THR A 138 23.42 1.08 13.97
C THR A 138 24.86 1.08 14.47
N ASN A 139 25.78 0.44 13.74
CA ASN A 139 27.21 0.46 14.02
C ASN A 139 27.79 1.89 13.92
N GLN A 140 28.83 2.14 14.72
CA GLN A 140 29.62 3.36 14.66
C GLN A 140 30.50 3.38 13.41
N ASN A 141 30.97 4.56 13.00
CA ASN A 141 31.97 4.66 11.94
C ASN A 141 33.26 3.96 12.37
N GLY A 142 33.93 3.29 11.44
CA GLY A 142 35.18 2.60 11.73
C GLY A 142 35.51 1.48 10.75
N THR A 143 36.55 0.72 11.09
CA THR A 143 37.00 -0.44 10.31
C THR A 143 36.52 -1.74 10.93
N TYR A 144 35.93 -2.60 10.10
CA TYR A 144 35.40 -3.89 10.48
C TYR A 144 36.15 -5.00 9.74
N SER A 145 36.65 -5.97 10.51
CA SER A 145 37.42 -7.12 10.00
C SER A 145 36.58 -8.40 10.00
N TYR A 146 37.17 -9.49 9.53
CA TYR A 146 36.57 -10.83 9.51
C TYR A 146 35.75 -11.14 10.78
N SER A 147 34.56 -11.71 10.59
CA SER A 147 33.56 -12.08 11.61
C SER A 147 32.87 -10.93 12.35
N ALA A 148 33.25 -9.68 12.08
CA ALA A 148 32.50 -8.54 12.60
C ALA A 148 31.09 -8.51 12.02
N VAL A 149 30.13 -8.06 12.83
CA VAL A 149 28.73 -7.94 12.45
C VAL A 149 28.38 -6.47 12.27
N ILE A 150 27.74 -6.16 11.16
CA ILE A 150 27.23 -4.85 10.79
C ILE A 150 25.72 -4.98 10.57
N GLU A 151 24.95 -4.19 11.31
CA GLU A 151 23.50 -4.08 11.12
C GLU A 151 23.19 -2.91 10.21
N VAL A 152 22.77 -3.21 8.98
CA VAL A 152 22.30 -2.22 8.01
C VAL A 152 20.80 -2.07 8.17
N THR A 153 20.33 -0.83 8.30
CA THR A 153 18.90 -0.52 8.42
C THR A 153 18.39 0.21 7.19
N VAL A 154 17.21 -0.17 6.72
CA VAL A 154 16.47 0.46 5.62
C VAL A 154 15.19 1.05 6.19
N GLN A 155 15.09 2.37 6.17
CA GLN A 155 13.92 3.11 6.65
C GLN A 155 12.98 3.46 5.48
N PHE A 156 11.71 3.15 5.66
CA PHE A 156 10.60 3.46 4.77
C PHE A 156 9.85 4.72 5.26
N SER A 157 9.00 5.28 4.40
CA SER A 157 8.15 6.44 4.71
C SER A 157 7.05 6.15 5.73
N GLU A 158 6.73 4.88 5.96
CA GLU A 158 5.72 4.41 6.90
C GLU A 158 6.01 2.98 7.33
N ALA A 159 5.20 2.46 8.25
CA ALA A 159 5.36 1.10 8.75
C ALA A 159 5.07 0.05 7.67
N VAL A 160 5.93 -0.97 7.60
CA VAL A 160 5.82 -2.06 6.61
C VAL A 160 5.76 -3.43 7.27
N SER A 161 4.92 -4.31 6.73
CA SER A 161 4.85 -5.73 7.01
C SER A 161 5.65 -6.52 5.97
N VAL A 162 6.48 -7.43 6.45
CA VAL A 162 7.37 -8.26 5.63
C VAL A 162 6.88 -9.71 5.60
N SER A 163 6.78 -10.29 4.41
CA SER A 163 6.68 -11.74 4.21
C SER A 163 7.95 -12.28 3.53
N GLY A 164 8.23 -13.58 3.69
CA GLY A 164 9.43 -14.21 3.12
C GLY A 164 10.72 -13.68 3.75
N THR A 165 11.80 -13.66 2.96
CA THR A 165 13.12 -13.19 3.42
C THR A 165 13.73 -12.26 2.37
N PRO A 166 13.33 -10.98 2.33
CA PRO A 166 13.97 -9.98 1.48
C PRO A 166 15.48 -9.94 1.67
N ARG A 167 16.19 -9.48 0.65
CA ARG A 167 17.65 -9.48 0.58
C ARG A 167 18.17 -8.12 0.17
N LEU A 168 19.28 -7.71 0.78
CA LEU A 168 20.04 -6.53 0.40
C LEU A 168 21.41 -6.97 -0.13
N THR A 169 21.85 -6.47 -1.28
CA THR A 169 23.17 -6.79 -1.83
C THR A 169 24.15 -5.66 -1.56
N LEU A 170 25.19 -5.95 -0.78
CA LEU A 170 26.23 -5.02 -0.36
C LEU A 170 27.43 -5.10 -1.31
N GLU A 171 28.01 -3.94 -1.63
CA GLU A 171 29.25 -3.80 -2.40
C GLU A 171 30.44 -3.99 -1.44
N THR A 172 31.03 -5.18 -1.50
CA THR A 172 32.07 -5.64 -0.56
C THR A 172 33.39 -5.95 -1.25
N GLY A 173 33.61 -5.42 -2.45
CA GLY A 173 34.83 -5.55 -3.22
C GLY A 173 34.65 -6.44 -4.46
N THR A 174 35.56 -7.38 -4.69
CA THR A 174 35.48 -8.24 -5.89
C THR A 174 34.27 -9.17 -5.88
N THR A 175 33.78 -9.50 -4.69
CA THR A 175 32.63 -10.38 -4.48
C THR A 175 31.66 -9.65 -3.58
N ASP A 176 30.45 -9.41 -4.08
CA ASP A 176 29.36 -8.79 -3.34
C ASP A 176 28.72 -9.76 -2.35
N ARG A 177 28.25 -9.22 -1.22
CA ARG A 177 27.52 -10.00 -0.21
C ARG A 177 26.04 -9.69 -0.26
N THR A 178 25.24 -10.70 -0.58
CA THR A 178 23.79 -10.66 -0.36
C THR A 178 23.49 -11.06 1.08
N VAL A 179 22.80 -10.18 1.81
CA VAL A 179 22.45 -10.35 3.22
C VAL A 179 20.93 -10.43 3.38
N ASP A 180 20.50 -11.30 4.30
CA ASP A 180 19.08 -11.57 4.53
C ASP A 180 18.46 -10.60 5.54
N TYR A 181 17.18 -10.27 5.31
CA TYR A 181 16.32 -9.57 6.26
C TYR A 181 16.31 -10.29 7.61
N THR A 182 16.45 -9.51 8.69
CA THR A 182 16.61 -10.01 10.06
C THR A 182 15.42 -9.67 10.95
N SER A 183 14.95 -8.42 10.94
CA SER A 183 13.88 -7.93 11.82
C SER A 183 13.35 -6.57 11.38
N GLY A 184 12.22 -6.12 11.95
CA GLY A 184 11.64 -4.79 11.69
C GLY A 184 10.23 -4.77 11.11
N SER A 185 9.67 -5.94 10.77
CA SER A 185 8.28 -6.06 10.30
C SER A 185 7.29 -5.46 11.31
N GLY A 186 6.32 -4.70 10.82
CA GLY A 186 5.39 -3.90 11.61
C GLY A 186 5.93 -2.52 12.02
N SER A 187 7.14 -2.16 11.60
CA SER A 187 7.75 -0.83 11.83
C SER A 187 8.18 -0.19 10.50
N ASP A 188 8.62 1.06 10.54
CA ASP A 188 9.15 1.78 9.38
C ASP A 188 10.59 1.39 9.02
N THR A 189 11.27 0.59 9.85
CA THR A 189 12.70 0.33 9.72
C THR A 189 12.97 -1.16 9.70
N LEU A 190 13.55 -1.66 8.60
CA LEU A 190 13.96 -3.04 8.45
C LEU A 190 15.47 -3.18 8.67
N THR A 191 15.88 -4.23 9.37
CA THR A 191 17.28 -4.54 9.67
C THR A 191 17.75 -5.73 8.85
N PHE A 192 18.94 -5.60 8.26
CA PHE A 192 19.70 -6.61 7.54
C PHE A 192 21.03 -6.82 8.25
N ARG A 193 21.45 -8.09 8.40
CA ARG A 193 22.67 -8.42 9.13
C ARG A 193 23.76 -8.89 8.20
N TYR A 194 24.83 -8.11 8.13
CA TYR A 194 26.04 -8.45 7.40
C TYR A 194 27.11 -8.96 8.38
N THR A 195 27.63 -10.16 8.13
CA THR A 195 28.83 -10.66 8.80
C THR A 195 29.98 -10.62 7.82
N VAL A 196 31.02 -9.85 8.15
CA VAL A 196 32.20 -9.69 7.30
C VAL A 196 32.87 -11.04 7.05
N GLN A 197 33.03 -11.40 5.79
CA GLN A 197 33.67 -12.65 5.36
C GLN A 197 35.11 -12.41 4.94
N LEU A 198 35.90 -13.49 4.88
CA LEU A 198 37.28 -13.41 4.43
C LEU A 198 37.32 -12.99 2.96
N GLY A 199 38.18 -12.03 2.63
CA GLY A 199 38.30 -11.48 1.28
C GLY A 199 37.42 -10.26 1.00
N ASP A 200 36.50 -9.91 1.91
CA ASP A 200 35.69 -8.70 1.77
C ASP A 200 36.57 -7.45 1.98
N LEU A 201 36.46 -6.50 1.06
CA LEU A 201 37.25 -5.28 1.02
C LEU A 201 36.43 -4.13 0.44
N SER A 202 36.12 -3.14 1.28
CA SER A 202 35.47 -1.91 0.84
C SER A 202 36.05 -0.72 1.59
N ALA A 203 36.42 0.33 0.85
CA ALA A 203 36.91 1.57 1.45
C ALA A 203 35.80 2.34 2.17
N ASP A 204 34.54 2.14 1.74
CA ASP A 204 33.35 2.63 2.40
C ASP A 204 32.16 1.76 1.98
N LEU A 205 31.59 1.02 2.92
CA LEU A 205 30.55 0.04 2.64
C LEU A 205 29.28 0.72 2.15
N ASP A 206 28.79 0.27 0.99
CA ASP A 206 27.49 0.66 0.46
C ASP A 206 26.79 -0.57 -0.14
N TYR A 207 25.65 -0.37 -0.79
CA TYR A 207 24.99 -1.37 -1.62
C TYR A 207 25.32 -1.18 -3.11
N THR A 208 25.14 -2.24 -3.89
CA THR A 208 25.60 -2.30 -5.30
C THR A 208 24.87 -1.33 -6.23
N GLY A 209 23.70 -0.82 -5.82
CA GLY A 209 22.96 0.20 -6.57
C GLY A 209 21.53 0.40 -6.05
N THR A 210 20.78 1.29 -6.70
CA THR A 210 19.41 1.64 -6.30
C THR A 210 18.43 0.47 -6.32
N GLY A 211 18.74 -0.62 -7.05
CA GLY A 211 17.95 -1.85 -7.10
C GLY A 211 18.46 -2.99 -6.20
N ALA A 212 19.36 -2.73 -5.26
CA ALA A 212 20.02 -3.78 -4.46
C ALA A 212 19.10 -4.45 -3.42
N LEU A 213 17.94 -3.87 -3.13
CA LEU A 213 16.92 -4.45 -2.25
C LEU A 213 15.94 -5.30 -3.09
N ALA A 214 15.89 -6.60 -2.80
CA ALA A 214 15.07 -7.57 -3.53
C ALA A 214 14.15 -8.36 -2.59
N LEU A 215 12.95 -8.70 -3.05
CA LEU A 215 11.94 -9.39 -2.25
C LEU A 215 12.23 -10.87 -1.98
N ASN A 216 12.99 -11.53 -2.86
CA ASN A 216 13.34 -12.96 -2.74
C ASN A 216 12.11 -13.86 -2.47
N GLY A 217 11.05 -13.68 -3.26
CA GLY A 217 9.80 -14.44 -3.13
C GLY A 217 8.87 -13.99 -1.99
N GLY A 218 9.24 -12.94 -1.25
CA GLY A 218 8.42 -12.31 -0.22
C GLY A 218 7.71 -11.03 -0.68
N THR A 219 7.26 -10.23 0.29
CA THR A 219 6.61 -8.93 0.09
C THR A 219 7.07 -7.94 1.15
N ILE A 220 7.03 -6.65 0.83
CA ILE A 220 7.15 -5.55 1.79
C ILE A 220 5.97 -4.63 1.49
N ARG A 221 5.01 -4.53 2.42
CA ARG A 221 3.73 -3.82 2.21
C ARG A 221 3.34 -2.99 3.41
N ASP A 222 2.53 -1.95 3.23
CA ASP A 222 1.85 -1.27 4.34
C ASP A 222 0.70 -2.12 4.92
N ALA A 223 -0.06 -1.54 5.86
CA ALA A 223 -1.23 -2.17 6.47
C ALA A 223 -2.41 -2.32 5.48
N GLU A 224 -2.45 -1.46 4.46
CA GLU A 224 -3.44 -1.42 3.39
C GLU A 224 -3.09 -2.36 2.22
N GLU A 225 -1.99 -3.11 2.33
CA GLU A 225 -1.44 -4.09 1.37
C GLU A 225 -0.82 -3.49 0.09
N ASN A 226 -0.44 -2.22 0.09
CA ASN A 226 0.29 -1.62 -1.03
C ASN A 226 1.75 -2.06 -1.02
N ASP A 227 2.26 -2.46 -2.19
CA ASP A 227 3.66 -2.87 -2.34
C ASP A 227 4.60 -1.67 -2.21
N ALA A 228 5.64 -1.82 -1.38
CA ALA A 228 6.64 -0.78 -1.17
C ALA A 228 7.48 -0.52 -2.43
N THR A 229 7.81 0.75 -2.67
CA THR A 229 8.82 1.16 -3.64
C THR A 229 10.21 0.90 -3.07
N LEU A 230 10.90 -0.11 -3.63
CA LEU A 230 12.19 -0.61 -3.11
C LEU A 230 13.42 0.14 -3.63
N THR A 231 13.23 1.21 -4.41
CA THR A 231 14.34 1.98 -4.97
C THR A 231 15.11 2.64 -3.83
N LEU A 232 16.35 2.20 -3.63
CA LEU A 232 17.25 2.79 -2.65
C LEU A 232 17.77 4.13 -3.15
N PRO A 233 18.21 5.03 -2.24
CA PRO A 233 19.00 6.20 -2.61
C PRO A 233 20.20 5.81 -3.51
N THR A 234 20.68 6.73 -4.33
CA THR A 234 21.89 6.44 -5.13
C THR A 234 23.09 6.29 -4.20
N PRO A 235 23.93 5.24 -4.32
CA PRO A 235 25.14 5.10 -3.51
C PRO A 235 25.99 6.38 -3.51
N GLY A 236 26.46 6.78 -2.32
CA GLY A 236 27.16 8.05 -2.09
C GLY A 236 26.30 9.33 -2.09
N ALA A 237 25.02 9.28 -2.46
CA ALA A 237 24.09 10.41 -2.34
C ALA A 237 23.46 10.47 -0.94
N ALA A 238 22.88 11.62 -0.57
CA ALA A 238 22.18 11.79 0.70
C ALA A 238 21.15 10.67 0.92
N GLY A 239 21.17 10.06 2.12
CA GLY A 239 20.30 8.94 2.47
C GLY A 239 20.86 7.55 2.11
N SER A 240 21.96 7.44 1.36
CA SER A 240 22.65 6.16 1.11
C SER A 240 23.53 5.73 2.29
N LEU A 241 23.92 4.44 2.32
CA LEU A 241 24.70 3.90 3.43
C LEU A 241 26.07 4.59 3.54
N GLY A 242 26.81 4.68 2.43
CA GLY A 242 28.14 5.31 2.40
C GLY A 242 28.09 6.81 2.65
N ALA A 243 26.99 7.49 2.30
CA ALA A 243 26.83 8.91 2.65
C ALA A 243 26.54 9.12 4.16
N ASN A 244 25.86 8.16 4.79
CA ASN A 244 25.41 8.28 6.18
C ASN A 244 26.41 7.74 7.20
N LYS A 245 27.26 6.78 6.80
CA LYS A 245 28.19 6.07 7.68
C LYS A 245 29.49 5.80 6.95
N ALA A 246 30.60 6.02 7.66
CA ALA A 246 31.93 5.69 7.18
C ALA A 246 32.33 4.31 7.71
N LEU A 247 32.03 3.26 6.94
CA LEU A 247 32.24 1.86 7.34
C LEU A 247 33.28 1.20 6.42
N VAL A 248 34.53 1.11 6.89
CA VAL A 248 35.60 0.47 6.13
C VAL A 248 35.56 -1.04 6.37
N ILE A 249 35.55 -1.84 5.32
CA ILE A 249 35.67 -3.31 5.42
C ILE A 249 37.08 -3.71 5.02
N PHE A 250 37.76 -4.38 5.94
CA PHE A 250 39.12 -4.89 5.70
C PHE A 250 39.25 -6.29 6.30
N ALA A 251 38.88 -7.30 5.52
CA ALA A 251 39.01 -8.71 5.87
C ALA A 251 40.10 -9.41 5.04
N GLY A 252 41.28 -8.80 5.01
CA GLY A 252 42.46 -9.39 4.37
C GLY A 252 42.93 -10.65 5.09
N THR A 253 43.60 -11.54 4.34
CA THR A 253 44.51 -12.52 4.96
C THR A 253 45.73 -11.74 5.45
N ASN A 254 46.00 -11.77 6.76
CA ASN A 254 47.20 -11.16 7.34
C ASN A 254 48.43 -11.57 6.50
N PRO A 255 49.31 -10.65 6.04
CA PRO A 255 50.54 -11.07 5.38
C PRO A 255 51.32 -11.91 6.39
N SER A 256 51.60 -13.16 6.03
CA SER A 256 52.41 -14.07 6.83
C SER A 256 53.70 -13.34 7.22
N VAL A 257 53.89 -13.07 8.51
CA VAL A 257 55.17 -12.56 9.00
C VAL A 257 56.18 -13.68 8.79
N PHE A 258 56.93 -13.62 7.69
CA PHE A 258 58.13 -14.43 7.51
C PHE A 258 59.16 -13.95 8.54
N ARG A 259 59.22 -14.63 9.69
CA ARG A 259 60.38 -14.54 10.57
C ARG A 259 61.51 -15.31 9.89
N PHE A 260 62.46 -14.59 9.30
CA PHE A 260 63.77 -15.17 9.03
C PHE A 260 64.41 -15.50 10.39
N ARG A 261 64.78 -16.77 10.57
CA ARG A 261 65.69 -17.19 11.64
C ARG A 261 67.12 -16.85 11.27
#